data_AF-A0AAV4K4U8-F1
#
_entry.id   AF-A0AAV4K4U8-F1
#
_cell.length_a   1.000
_cell.length_b   1.000
_cell.length_c   1.000
_cell.angle_alpha   90.00
_cell.angle_beta   90.00
_cell.angle_gamma   90.00
#
_symmetry.space_group_name_H-M   'P 1'
#
loop_
_entity.id
_entity.type
_entity.pdbx_description
1 polymer ?
#
loop_
_entity_poly.entity_id
_entity_poly.type
_entity_poly.pdbx_seq_one_letter_code
_entity_poly.pdbx_strand_id
1 'polypeptide(L)' 'MLLWLVVAFILVSASGVLYLTLGPLKTAANVNTLRAFAAVQYLCAAILAGARLLGKA' A
#
# COMPACT_ATOMS: atom_id res chain seq x y z
N MET A 1 -8.51 -7.06 -15.84
CA MET A 1 -9.19 -5.89 -15.22
C MET A 1 -9.25 -5.96 -13.71
N LEU A 2 -9.84 -7.02 -13.11
CA LEU A 2 -10.00 -7.11 -11.65
C LEU A 2 -8.69 -6.95 -10.86
N LEU A 3 -7.60 -7.58 -11.30
CA LEU A 3 -6.30 -7.46 -10.64
C LEU A 3 -5.78 -6.02 -10.59
N TRP A 4 -5.99 -5.24 -11.65
CA TRP A 4 -5.61 -3.82 -11.65
C TRP A 4 -6.44 -2.98 -10.69
N LEU A 5 -7.72 -3.32 -10.50
CA LEU A 5 -8.56 -2.69 -9.47
C LEU A 5 -8.07 -3.03 -8.06
N VAL A 6 -7.65 -4.28 -7.83
CA VAL A 6 -7.06 -4.70 -6.55
C VAL A 6 -5.75 -3.96 -6.29
N VAL A 7 -4.87 -3.85 -7.28
CA VAL A 7 -3.63 -3.06 -7.18
C VAL A 7 -3.95 -1.59 -6.84
N ALA A 8 -4.89 -0.97 -7.56
CA ALA A 8 -5.29 0.41 -7.30
C ALA A 8 -5.86 0.59 -5.88
N PHE A 9 -6.68 -0.34 -5.42
CA PHE A 9 -7.24 -0.32 -4.07
C PHE A 9 -6.15 -0.41 -3.00
N ILE A 10 -5.16 -1.30 -3.16
CA ILE A 10 -4.02 -1.42 -2.24
C ILE A 10 -3.22 -0.12 -2.22
N LEU A 11 -2.94 0.46 -3.40
CA LEU A 11 -2.19 1.73 -3.48
C LEU A 11 -2.92 2.87 -2.79
N VAL A 12 -4.24 3.00 -2.99
CA VAL A 12 -5.05 4.03 -2.33
C VAL A 12 -5.08 3.81 -0.82
N SER A 13 -5.24 2.57 -0.36
CA SER A 13 -5.25 2.22 1.06
C SER A 13 -3.91 2.56 1.73
N ALA A 14 -2.79 2.12 1.15
CA ALA A 14 -1.45 2.41 1.64
C ALA A 14 -1.16 3.92 1.66
N SER A 15 -1.59 4.65 0.63
CA SER A 15 -1.45 6.11 0.56
C SER A 15 -2.26 6.80 1.65
N GLY A 16 -3.46 6.31 1.96
CA GLY A 16 -4.28 6.84 3.06
C GLY A 16 -3.60 6.65 4.41
N VAL A 17 -3.02 5.47 4.67
CA VAL A 17 -2.25 5.20 5.90
C VAL A 17 -1.02 6.12 5.99
N LEU A 18 -0.28 6.29 4.90
CA LEU A 18 0.86 7.22 4.87
C LEU A 18 0.41 8.68 5.10
N TYR A 19 -0.64 9.12 4.43
CA TYR A 19 -1.19 10.47 4.62
C TYR A 19 -1.55 10.73 6.08
N LEU A 20 -2.26 9.79 6.72
CA LEU A 20 -2.64 9.91 8.12
C LEU A 20 -1.41 9.91 9.05
N THR A 21 -0.43 9.04 8.78
CA THR A 21 0.80 8.93 9.61
C THR A 21 1.81 10.06 9.38
N LEU A 22 1.71 10.80 8.27
CA LEU A 22 2.54 11.99 8.00
C LEU A 22 1.85 13.29 8.46
N GLY A 23 0.52 13.32 8.47
CA GLY A 23 -0.27 14.45 8.94
C GLY A 23 -0.81 14.27 10.36
N PRO A 24 -2.10 13.96 10.52
CA PRO A 24 -2.82 14.05 11.80
C PRO A 24 -2.32 13.07 12.87
N LEU A 25 -1.79 11.90 12.49
CA LEU A 25 -1.36 10.85 13.41
C LEU A 25 0.17 10.77 13.55
N LYS A 26 0.91 11.81 13.15
CA LYS A 26 2.38 11.80 13.15
C LYS A 26 3.01 11.62 14.54
N THR A 27 2.27 11.91 15.61
CA THR A 27 2.71 11.77 17.01
C THR A 27 2.14 10.53 17.70
N ALA A 28 1.37 9.70 17.00
CA ALA A 28 0.83 8.47 17.57
C ALA A 28 1.96 7.52 17.97
N ALA A 29 1.83 6.86 19.13
CA ALA A 29 2.87 5.95 19.65
C ALA A 29 3.29 4.86 18.66
N ASN A 30 2.36 4.40 17.83
CA ASN A 30 2.56 3.31 16.87
C ASN A 30 2.71 3.80 15.41
N VAL A 31 3.04 5.08 15.20
CA VAL A 31 3.14 5.68 13.85
C VAL A 31 4.11 4.92 12.94
N ASN A 32 5.24 4.45 13.48
CA ASN A 32 6.24 3.70 12.72
C ASN A 32 5.71 2.32 12.30
N THR A 33 4.94 1.66 13.15
CA THR A 33 4.29 0.39 12.84
C THR A 33 3.27 0.55 11.72
N LEU A 34 2.46 1.62 11.76
CA LEU A 34 1.50 1.94 10.69
C LEU A 34 2.21 2.22 9.35
N ARG A 35 3.33 2.96 9.38
CA ARG A 35 4.15 3.19 8.18
C ARG A 35 4.76 1.90 7.63
N ALA A 36 5.20 0.99 8.49
CA ALA A 36 5.71 -0.31 8.07
C ALA A 36 4.62 -1.14 7.37
N PHE A 37 3.39 -1.14 7.90
CA PHE A 37 2.26 -1.79 7.22
C PHE A 37 1.96 -1.18 5.85
N ALA A 38 2.00 0.15 5.73
CA ALA A 38 1.84 0.81 4.43
C ALA A 38 2.94 0.42 3.43
N ALA A 39 4.20 0.34 3.89
CA ALA A 39 5.32 -0.11 3.04
C ALA A 39 5.12 -1.55 2.52
N VAL A 40 4.64 -2.46 3.38
CA VAL A 40 4.30 -3.83 2.99
C VAL A 40 3.17 -3.85 1.95
N GLN A 41 2.15 -2.99 2.09
CA GLN A 41 1.09 -2.89 1.10
C GLN A 41 1.60 -2.44 -0.27
N TYR A 42 2.51 -1.47 -0.34
CA TYR A 42 3.15 -1.08 -1.61
C TYR A 42 3.95 -2.23 -2.22
N LEU A 43 4.67 -3.01 -1.40
CA LEU A 43 5.35 -4.21 -1.87
C LEU A 43 4.38 -5.23 -2.47
N CYS A 44 3.27 -5.51 -1.79
CA CYS A 44 2.23 -6.41 -2.32
C CYS A 44 1.66 -5.90 -3.64
N ALA A 45 1.35 -4.61 -3.74
CA ALA A 45 0.87 -4.00 -4.98
C ALA A 45 1.89 -4.12 -6.12
N ALA A 46 3.18 -3.90 -5.83
CA ALA A 46 4.27 -4.02 -6.80
C ALA A 46 4.45 -5.48 -7.26
N ILE A 47 4.38 -6.46 -6.36
CA ILE A 47 4.46 -7.88 -6.70
C ILE A 47 3.27 -8.30 -7.57
N LEU A 48 2.05 -7.89 -7.22
CA LEU A 48 0.85 -8.20 -8.00
C LEU A 48 0.89 -7.57 -9.39
N ALA A 49 1.25 -6.29 -9.48
CA ALA A 49 1.41 -5.60 -10.74
C ALA A 49 2.52 -6.26 -11.58
N GLY A 50 3.66 -6.57 -10.98
CA GLY A 50 4.78 -7.26 -11.62
C GLY A 50 4.39 -8.64 -12.13
N ALA A 51 3.68 -9.44 -11.34
CA ALA A 51 3.19 -10.75 -11.75
C ALA A 51 2.26 -10.66 -12.97
N ARG A 52 1.38 -9.66 -13.01
CA ARG A 52 0.51 -9.39 -14.16
C ARG A 52 1.29 -8.95 -15.40
N LEU A 53 2.29 -8.08 -15.24
CA LEU A 53 3.14 -7.61 -16.33
C LEU A 53 4.02 -8.74 -16.90
N LEU A 54 4.44 -9.69 -16.07
CA LEU A 54 5.19 -10.90 -16.48
C LEU A 54 4.28 -12.00 -17.05
N GLY A 55 2.97 -11.77 -17.19
CA GLY A 55 2.02 -12.75 -17.71
C GLY A 55 1.77 -13.96 -16.80
N LYS A 56 2.11 -13.85 -15.51
CA LYS A 56 1.90 -14.90 -14.50
C LYS A 56 0.52 -14.82 -13.84
N ALA A 57 -0.23 -13.75 -14.10
CA ALA A 57 -1.58 -13.47 -13.61
C ALA A 57 -2.33 -12.65 -14.64
#